data_AF-A0A8T1U6U9-F1
#
_entry.id   AF-A0A8T1U6U9-F1
#
_cell.length_a   1.000
_cell.length_b   1.000
_cell.length_c   1.000
_cell.angle_alpha   90.00
_cell.angle_beta   90.00
_cell.angle_gamma   90.00
#
_symmetry.space_group_name_H-M   'P 1'
#
loop_
_entity.id
_entity.type
_entity.pdbx_description
1 polymer ?
#
loop_
_entity_poly.entity_id
_entity_poly.type
_entity_poly.pdbx_seq_one_letter_code
_entity_poly.pdbx_strand_id
1 'polypeptide(L)'
;MKAIARMLTVNHHLAYLDVLMPTDHRKYGNPLKKHHLKPVDRPTKLAAISARRMPAESASNKRARQTPRTDSVVGGLDQRVVSQIFSFAGPPLLRRVYLRTTKYYWEPYDDFYDDYDEEDDDDGEDEDGA
;
A
#
# COMPACT_ATOMS: atom_id res chain seq x y z
N MET A 1 -16.07 -13.19 2.14
CA MET A 1 -15.40 -12.71 3.38
C MET A 1 -14.33 -13.64 3.96
N LYS A 2 -14.50 -14.98 3.96
CA LYS A 2 -13.50 -15.92 4.52
C LYS A 2 -12.09 -15.78 3.90
N ALA A 3 -12.01 -15.52 2.59
CA ALA A 3 -10.72 -15.32 1.90
C ALA A 3 -9.96 -14.08 2.42
N ILE A 4 -10.64 -12.93 2.55
CA ILE A 4 -10.04 -11.70 3.09
C ILE A 4 -9.56 -11.92 4.53
N ALA A 5 -10.36 -12.59 5.37
CA ALA A 5 -9.96 -12.91 6.74
C ALA A 5 -8.72 -13.84 6.79
N ARG A 6 -8.62 -14.82 5.88
CA ARG A 6 -7.42 -15.66 5.73
C ARG A 6 -6.21 -14.85 5.29
N MET A 7 -6.37 -13.98 4.30
CA MET A 7 -5.33 -13.06 3.86
C MET A 7 -4.84 -12.17 5.00
N LEU A 8 -5.74 -11.60 5.82
CA LEU A 8 -5.35 -10.79 6.99
C LEU A 8 -4.68 -11.60 8.11
N THR A 9 -4.80 -12.92 8.10
CA THR A 9 -4.12 -13.79 9.06
C THR A 9 -2.66 -14.00 8.67
N VAL A 10 -2.38 -14.13 7.37
CA VAL A 10 -1.04 -14.42 6.83
C VAL A 10 -0.26 -13.14 6.51
N ASN A 11 -0.96 -12.09 6.08
CA ASN A 11 -0.33 -10.83 5.73
C ASN A 11 0.00 -10.06 7.01
N HIS A 12 1.28 -9.81 7.26
CA HIS A 12 1.77 -9.01 8.38
C HIS A 12 2.19 -7.59 7.99
N HIS A 13 2.05 -7.19 6.72
CA HIS A 13 2.50 -5.87 6.22
C HIS A 13 1.36 -4.92 5.83
N LEU A 14 0.13 -5.42 5.69
CA LEU A 14 -1.02 -4.59 5.33
C LEU A 14 -1.42 -3.70 6.51
N ALA A 15 -1.21 -2.40 6.37
CA ALA A 15 -1.53 -1.40 7.39
C ALA A 15 -2.98 -0.89 7.33
N TYR A 16 -3.62 -0.92 6.17
CA TYR A 16 -4.97 -0.38 5.97
C TYR A 16 -5.82 -1.29 5.08
N LEU A 17 -7.08 -1.48 5.46
CA LEU A 17 -8.10 -2.13 4.64
C LEU A 17 -9.45 -1.44 4.90
N ASP A 18 -10.13 -0.99 3.85
CA ASP A 18 -11.52 -0.54 3.91
C ASP A 18 -12.37 -1.49 3.08
N VAL A 19 -13.41 -2.06 3.67
CA VAL A 19 -14.32 -2.99 3.01
C VAL A 19 -15.71 -2.38 2.99
N LEU A 20 -16.17 -2.03 1.80
CA LEU A 20 -17.56 -1.71 1.53
C LEU A 20 -18.34 -3.01 1.28
N MET A 21 -19.44 -3.22 2.00
CA MET A 21 -20.28 -4.41 1.85
C MET A 21 -21.76 -4.07 1.85
N PRO A 22 -22.62 -4.84 1.16
CA PRO A 22 -24.04 -4.64 1.27
C PRO A 22 -24.51 -4.91 2.71
N THR A 23 -25.58 -4.24 3.12
CA THR A 23 -26.08 -4.26 4.50
C THR A 23 -26.39 -5.68 4.98
N ASP A 24 -26.90 -6.54 4.09
CA ASP A 24 -27.22 -7.95 4.39
C ASP A 24 -26.00 -8.80 4.73
N HIS A 25 -24.82 -8.36 4.30
CA HIS A 25 -23.55 -9.04 4.54
C HIS A 25 -22.82 -8.57 5.79
N ARG A 26 -23.39 -7.62 6.57
CA ARG A 26 -22.78 -7.08 7.80
C ARG A 26 -22.36 -8.18 8.80
N LYS A 27 -23.12 -9.27 8.89
CA LYS A 27 -22.82 -10.44 9.74
C LYS A 27 -21.47 -11.10 9.42
N TYR A 28 -21.03 -11.03 8.17
CA TYR A 28 -19.76 -11.60 7.72
C TYR A 28 -18.55 -10.71 7.97
N GLY A 29 -18.74 -9.49 8.52
CA GLY A 29 -17.66 -8.56 8.86
C GLY A 29 -16.95 -8.88 10.17
N ASN A 30 -17.57 -9.64 11.09
CA ASN A 30 -16.99 -9.97 12.40
C ASN A 30 -15.58 -10.59 12.32
N PRO A 31 -15.28 -11.53 11.41
CA PRO A 31 -13.94 -12.07 11.25
C PRO A 31 -12.88 -11.06 10.80
N LEU A 32 -13.26 -9.90 10.24
CA LEU A 32 -12.32 -8.86 9.85
C LEU A 32 -12.01 -7.91 11.01
N LYS A 33 -13.01 -7.63 11.86
CA LYS A 33 -12.85 -6.76 13.04
C LYS A 33 -11.74 -7.24 13.98
N LYS A 34 -11.56 -8.56 14.11
CA LYS A 34 -10.49 -9.16 14.94
C LYS A 34 -9.07 -8.82 14.45
N HIS A 35 -8.92 -8.30 13.24
CA HIS A 35 -7.62 -7.87 12.68
C HIS A 35 -7.42 -6.35 12.78
N HIS A 36 -8.41 -5.61 13.28
CA HIS A 36 -8.24 -4.19 13.59
C HIS A 36 -7.30 -4.04 14.80
N LEU A 37 -6.44 -3.02 14.74
CA LEU A 37 -5.43 -2.67 15.73
C LEU A 37 -4.41 -3.78 16.02
N LYS A 38 -4.21 -4.71 15.08
CA LYS A 38 -3.13 -5.70 15.18
C LYS A 38 -1.80 -5.10 14.73
N PRO A 39 -0.69 -5.44 15.39
CA PRO A 39 0.65 -5.05 14.94
C PRO A 39 0.93 -5.49 13.50
N VAL A 40 1.67 -4.64 12.78
CA VAL A 40 2.10 -4.83 11.39
C VAL A 40 3.62 -4.69 11.37
N ASP A 41 4.26 -5.61 10.66
CA ASP A 41 5.71 -5.63 10.47
C ASP A 41 6.13 -4.44 9.63
N ARG A 42 7.06 -3.66 10.16
CA ARG A 42 7.63 -2.52 9.46
C ARG A 42 8.47 -3.04 8.29
N PRO A 43 8.30 -2.50 7.07
CA PRO A 43 9.24 -2.78 5.99
C PRO A 43 10.62 -2.28 6.42
N THR A 44 11.60 -3.18 6.48
CA THR A 44 12.99 -2.91 6.92
C THR A 44 13.78 -1.97 5.99
N LYS A 45 13.12 -1.41 4.97
CA LYS A 45 13.73 -0.74 3.81
C LYS A 45 14.09 0.75 4.03
N LEU A 46 14.42 1.18 5.25
CA LEU A 46 14.84 2.55 5.52
C LEU A 46 16.25 2.71 6.11
N ALA A 47 17.09 1.66 6.06
CA ALA A 47 18.47 1.72 6.55
C ALA A 47 19.55 1.57 5.46
N ALA A 48 19.25 1.92 4.19
CA ALA A 48 20.19 1.68 3.08
C ALA A 48 20.48 2.89 2.17
N ILE A 49 20.19 4.13 2.58
CA ILE A 49 20.54 5.32 1.76
C ILE A 49 21.07 6.44 2.66
N SER A 50 22.36 6.38 2.98
CA SER A 50 23.32 7.52 2.96
C SER A 50 24.65 7.09 3.61
N ALA A 51 25.27 6.07 3.01
CA ALA A 51 26.64 5.66 3.35
C ALA A 51 27.58 5.76 2.14
N ARG A 52 27.32 6.71 1.23
CA ARG A 52 28.32 7.16 0.24
C ARG A 52 28.78 8.57 0.60
N ARG A 53 29.67 8.67 1.59
CA ARG A 53 30.64 9.77 1.60
C ARG A 53 31.65 9.44 0.50
N MET A 54 31.53 10.10 -0.65
CA MET A 54 32.64 10.19 -1.60
C MET A 54 33.80 10.90 -0.89
N PRO A 55 35.03 10.37 -0.89
CA PRO A 55 36.20 11.16 -0.56
C PRO A 55 36.52 12.01 -1.80
N ALA A 56 36.19 13.31 -1.73
CA ALA A 56 36.79 14.28 -2.63
C ALA A 56 38.08 14.79 -1.97
N GLU A 57 39.19 14.11 -2.28
CA GLU A 57 40.50 14.78 -2.36
C GLU A 57 40.39 15.78 -3.53
N SER A 58 40.95 16.99 -3.56
CA SER A 58 41.82 17.75 -2.66
C SER A 58 41.75 19.20 -3.14
N ALA A 59 41.62 20.18 -2.24
CA ALA A 59 42.06 21.55 -2.54
C ALA A 59 42.45 22.25 -1.23
N SER A 60 43.67 22.75 -1.25
CA SER A 60 44.47 23.26 -0.15
C SER A 60 43.91 24.53 0.52
N ASN A 61 44.33 24.70 1.79
CA ASN A 61 44.57 25.97 2.49
C ASN A 61 43.36 26.73 3.07
N LYS A 62 43.11 26.56 4.38
CA LYS A 62 43.41 27.59 5.40
C LYS A 62 42.96 27.14 6.80
N ARG A 63 43.89 27.34 7.73
CA ARG A 63 43.85 27.13 9.18
C ARG A 63 42.70 27.89 9.84
N ALA A 64 41.79 27.21 10.54
CA ALA A 64 41.21 27.67 11.82
C ALA A 64 40.13 26.69 12.33
N ARG A 65 40.28 26.30 13.60
CA ARG A 65 39.33 25.53 14.43
C ARG A 65 38.98 24.15 13.90
N GLN A 66 39.73 23.16 14.40
CA GLN A 66 39.13 21.87 14.69
C GLN A 66 37.96 22.12 15.66
N THR A 67 36.76 22.27 15.12
CA THR A 67 35.59 21.82 15.85
C THR A 67 35.81 20.32 16.04
N PRO A 68 35.79 19.80 17.28
CA PRO A 68 35.68 18.37 17.43
C PRO A 68 34.41 18.02 16.66
N ARG A 69 34.53 17.17 15.64
CA ARG A 69 33.40 16.35 15.24
C ARG A 69 33.01 15.66 16.54
N THR A 70 32.03 16.23 17.20
CA THR A 70 31.21 15.52 18.16
C THR A 70 30.51 14.46 17.33
N ASP A 71 31.26 13.42 16.96
CA ASP A 71 30.73 12.07 17.06
C ASP A 71 30.32 12.02 18.53
N SER A 72 29.07 12.42 18.81
CA SER A 72 28.56 12.56 20.16
C SER A 72 28.33 11.14 20.63
N VAL A 73 29.43 10.51 21.04
CA VAL A 73 29.46 9.20 21.63
C VAL A 73 28.87 9.37 23.03
N VAL A 74 27.55 9.30 23.13
CA VAL A 74 26.88 9.14 24.42
C VAL A 74 27.26 7.73 24.91
N GLY A 75 28.25 7.63 25.79
CA GLY A 75 28.58 6.40 26.53
C GLY A 75 29.28 5.28 25.73
N GLY A 76 30.15 5.59 24.77
CA GLY A 76 30.88 4.59 23.97
C GLY A 76 30.11 4.01 22.76
N LEU A 77 28.83 4.38 22.56
CA LEU A 77 28.00 3.84 21.48
C LEU A 77 28.04 4.71 20.22
N ASP A 78 28.24 4.05 19.06
CA ASP A 78 28.15 4.68 17.74
C ASP A 78 26.75 5.29 17.54
N GLN A 79 26.70 6.56 17.16
CA GLN A 79 25.48 7.29 16.89
C GLN A 79 24.62 6.60 15.82
N ARG A 80 25.21 5.84 14.89
CA ARG A 80 24.47 5.01 13.93
C ARG A 80 23.72 3.88 14.60
N VAL A 81 24.34 3.21 15.58
CA VAL A 81 23.72 2.14 16.37
C VAL A 81 22.60 2.70 17.22
N VAL A 82 22.82 3.86 17.86
CA VAL A 82 21.78 4.55 18.64
C VAL A 82 20.60 4.95 17.74
N SER A 83 20.87 5.52 16.57
CA SER A 83 19.85 5.86 15.58
C SER A 83 19.07 4.63 15.10
N GLN A 84 19.76 3.51 14.85
CA GLN A 84 19.12 2.24 14.52
C GLN A 84 18.19 1.76 15.65
N ILE A 85 18.66 1.74 16.90
CA ILE A 85 17.84 1.35 18.07
C ILE A 85 16.55 2.17 18.11
N PHE A 86 16.63 3.50 18.01
CA PHE A 86 15.43 4.34 18.04
C PHE A 86 14.53 4.16 16.81
N SER A 87 15.10 3.88 15.63
CA SER A 87 14.31 3.56 14.43
C SER A 87 13.48 2.27 14.59
N PHE A 88 13.99 1.30 15.36
CA PHE A 88 13.29 0.05 15.67
C PHE A 88 12.40 0.16 16.93
N ALA A 89 12.74 1.04 17.87
CA ALA A 89 12.01 1.24 19.13
C ALA A 89 10.75 2.10 19.00
N GLY A 90 10.42 2.58 17.80
CA GLY A 90 9.17 3.32 17.58
C GLY A 90 7.92 2.46 17.84
N PRO A 91 6.77 3.07 18.20
CA PRO A 91 5.53 2.33 18.48
C PRO A 91 5.12 1.39 17.34
N PRO A 92 4.59 0.18 17.63
CA PRO A 92 4.20 -0.75 16.58
C PRO A 92 3.16 -0.11 15.64
N LEU A 93 3.33 -0.30 14.34
CA LEU A 93 2.33 0.13 13.37
C LEU A 93 1.10 -0.76 13.54
N LEU A 94 -0.06 -0.16 13.80
CA LEU A 94 -1.31 -0.88 14.03
C LEU A 94 -2.17 -0.90 12.77
N ARG A 95 -2.66 -2.08 12.40
CA ARG A 95 -3.54 -2.27 11.25
C ARG A 95 -4.88 -1.58 11.46
N ARG A 96 -5.35 -0.83 10.47
CA ARG A 96 -6.69 -0.25 10.43
C ARG A 96 -7.57 -1.04 9.49
N VAL A 97 -8.69 -1.56 10.00
CA VAL A 97 -9.66 -2.34 9.21
C VAL A 97 -11.02 -1.68 9.40
N TYR A 98 -11.52 -1.06 8.35
CA TYR A 98 -12.83 -0.40 8.33
C TYR A 98 -13.83 -1.25 7.57
N LEU A 99 -15.05 -1.27 8.09
CA LEU A 99 -16.17 -1.99 7.52
C LEU A 99 -17.29 -0.99 7.32
N ARG A 100 -17.59 -0.70 6.06
CA ARG A 100 -18.66 0.23 5.67
C ARG A 100 -19.79 -0.58 5.05
N THR A 101 -21.02 -0.25 5.41
CA THR A 101 -22.20 -0.88 4.82
C THR A 101 -22.86 0.05 3.82
N THR A 102 -23.26 -0.47 2.67
CA THR A 102 -24.07 0.22 1.67
C THR A 102 -25.39 -0.50 1.46
N LYS A 103 -26.44 0.24 1.08
CA LYS A 103 -27.71 -0.32 0.62
C LYS A 103 -27.71 -0.57 -0.90
N TYR A 104 -26.86 0.14 -1.62
CA TYR A 104 -26.74 0.04 -3.07
C TYR A 104 -25.77 -1.10 -3.40
N TYR A 105 -26.19 -2.00 -4.29
CA TYR A 105 -25.28 -2.89 -4.97
C TYR A 105 -24.38 -2.02 -5.85
N TRP A 106 -23.07 -2.26 -5.82
CA TRP A 106 -22.19 -1.74 -6.86
C TRP A 106 -22.55 -2.54 -8.11
N GLU A 107 -23.43 -2.00 -8.96
CA GLU A 107 -23.55 -2.50 -10.32
C GLU A 107 -22.23 -2.15 -11.01
N PRO A 108 -21.50 -3.13 -11.58
CA PRO A 108 -20.47 -2.81 -12.55
C PRO A 108 -21.12 -1.90 -13.59
N TYR A 109 -20.46 -0.81 -13.97
CA TYR A 109 -20.93 0.00 -15.09
C TYR A 109 -20.98 -0.92 -16.33
N ASP A 110 -22.16 -1.44 -16.65
CA ASP A 110 -22.47 -2.14 -17.89
C ASP A 110 -22.78 -1.07 -18.97
N ASP A 111 -21.81 -0.17 -19.21
CA ASP A 111 -21.88 0.82 -20.28
C ASP A 111 -20.79 0.50 -21.30
N PHE A 112 -21.12 -0.33 -22.30
CA PHE A 112 -20.68 -0.30 -23.71
C PHE A 112 -20.82 -1.69 -24.35
N TYR A 113 -22.02 -2.03 -24.83
CA TYR A 113 -22.11 -2.77 -26.09
C TYR A 113 -23.10 -1.99 -26.92
N ASP A 114 -22.53 -1.17 -27.79
CA ASP A 114 -23.23 -0.43 -28.81
C ASP A 114 -24.07 -1.40 -29.63
N ASP A 115 -25.31 -0.98 -29.78
CA ASP A 115 -26.26 -1.32 -30.81
C ASP A 115 -25.54 -1.27 -32.17
N TYR A 116 -24.99 -2.39 -32.62
CA TYR A 116 -24.66 -2.56 -34.02
C TYR A 116 -25.98 -2.92 -34.69
N ASP A 117 -26.66 -1.88 -35.20
CA ASP A 117 -27.70 -2.03 -36.21
C ASP A 117 -27.11 -2.88 -37.34
N GLU A 118 -27.54 -4.14 -37.41
CA GLU A 118 -27.28 -5.05 -38.49
C GLU A 118 -28.11 -4.54 -39.67
N GLU A 119 -27.49 -3.80 -40.59
CA GLU A 119 -28.14 -3.39 -41.84
C GLU A 119 -28.51 -4.67 -42.62
N ASP A 120 -29.79 -5.03 -42.59
CA ASP A 120 -30.39 -6.00 -43.50
C ASP A 120 -30.33 -5.42 -44.92
N ASP A 121 -29.27 -5.76 -45.65
CA ASP A 121 -29.24 -5.67 -47.11
C ASP A 121 -30.23 -6.72 -47.66
N ASP A 122 -31.49 -6.30 -47.86
CA ASP A 122 -32.55 -7.07 -48.53
C ASP A 122 -32.17 -7.32 -50.00
N ASP A 123 -31.64 -8.52 -50.26
CA ASP A 123 -31.37 -9.08 -51.57
C ASP A 123 -32.67 -9.52 -52.24
N GLY A 124 -33.38 -8.56 -52.82
CA GLY A 124 -34.53 -8.81 -53.69
C GLY A 124 -34.13 -9.60 -54.94
N GLU A 125 -34.23 -10.93 -54.84
CA GLU A 125 -34.13 -11.89 -55.94
C GLU A 125 -35.22 -11.66 -57.01
N ASP A 126 -34.82 -11.85 -58.26
CA ASP A 126 -35.64 -11.87 -59.46
C ASP A 126 -36.80 -12.89 -59.38
N GLU A 127 -38.03 -12.49 -59.72
CA GLU A 127 -39.02 -13.45 -60.24
C GLU A 127 -39.74 -12.89 -61.47
N ASP A 128 -39.60 -13.68 -62.54
CA ASP A 128 -40.21 -13.54 -63.86
C ASP A 128 -41.72 -13.84 -63.81
N GLY A 129 -42.54 -13.16 -64.61
CA GLY A 129 -43.91 -13.65 -64.82
C GLY A 129 -44.89 -12.78 -65.62
N ALA A 130 -44.99 -13.12 -66.92
CA ALA A 130 -46.10 -12.91 -67.87
C ALA A 130 -46.25 -11.55 -68.59
#